data_AF-A0A946NMX2-F1
#
_entry.id   AF-A0A946NMX2-F1
#
_cell.length_a   1.000
_cell.length_b   1.000
_cell.length_c   1.000
_cell.angle_alpha   90.00
_cell.angle_beta   90.00
_cell.angle_gamma   90.00
#
_symmetry.space_group_name_H-M   'P 1'
#
loop_
_entity.id
_entity.type
_entity.pdbx_description
1 polymer ?
#
loop_
_entity_poly.entity_id
_entity_poly.type
_entity_poly.pdbx_seq_one_letter_code
_entity_poly.pdbx_strand_id
1 'polypeptide(L)'
;MKFGVFGLLTFISYLSASSAFAFDSSLEGRVKLGSSYIFDSPNGFEDFDSEAELRLGILGNAWENDVWRLDYELSADAKQADGPSVESRLREETDIDFFRAWLRLDNGDFKIRGGRQKILFGSGTIYRPLGLFDTRDVTGVVPETRGIDGFRSTWFLSPSSFLEGWLVPAKKDGSIITGLRGESLIGDI
;
A
#
# COMPACT_ATOMS: atom_id res chain seq x y z
N MET A 1 -65.84 -2.26 -46.56
CA MET A 1 -65.36 -1.34 -45.50
C MET A 1 -64.67 -2.20 -44.44
N LYS A 2 -63.36 -2.44 -44.58
CA LYS A 2 -62.25 -1.75 -43.90
C LYS A 2 -62.20 -2.06 -42.38
N PHE A 3 -61.42 -3.11 -42.04
CA PHE A 3 -60.19 -3.11 -41.20
C PHE A 3 -60.50 -3.01 -39.70
N GLY A 4 -60.21 -3.99 -38.83
CA GLY A 4 -59.02 -4.84 -38.77
C GLY A 4 -58.25 -4.42 -37.51
N VAL A 5 -58.52 -5.10 -36.39
CA VAL A 5 -57.90 -4.82 -35.08
C VAL A 5 -56.40 -5.08 -35.17
N PHE A 6 -55.61 -4.01 -35.12
CA PHE A 6 -54.15 -4.07 -35.03
C PHE A 6 -53.75 -4.06 -33.55
N GLY A 7 -53.49 -5.24 -32.99
CA GLY A 7 -52.61 -5.38 -31.83
C GLY A 7 -51.19 -5.56 -32.35
N LEU A 8 -50.28 -4.64 -32.06
CA LEU A 8 -48.86 -4.82 -32.38
C LEU A 8 -48.02 -4.57 -31.13
N LEU A 9 -47.25 -5.60 -30.80
CA LEU A 9 -46.37 -5.77 -29.66
C LEU A 9 -45.43 -4.57 -29.43
N THR A 10 -45.40 -4.09 -28.19
CA THR A 10 -44.27 -3.38 -27.62
C THR A 10 -43.11 -4.35 -27.42
N PHE A 11 -42.11 -4.31 -28.30
CA PHE A 11 -40.81 -4.96 -28.07
C PHE A 11 -39.97 -4.00 -27.22
N ILE A 12 -40.07 -4.10 -25.89
CA ILE A 12 -39.13 -3.43 -24.99
C ILE A 12 -37.88 -4.31 -24.93
N SER A 13 -36.88 -3.97 -25.72
CA SER A 13 -35.53 -4.51 -25.63
C SER A 13 -34.91 -4.09 -24.28
N TYR A 14 -35.06 -4.93 -23.26
CA TYR A 14 -34.21 -4.94 -22.08
C TYR A 14 -32.98 -5.79 -22.38
N LEU A 15 -31.82 -5.16 -22.60
CA LEU A 15 -30.54 -5.52 -21.99
C LEU A 15 -29.45 -4.62 -22.59
N SER A 16 -29.17 -3.53 -21.90
CA SER A 16 -27.87 -2.88 -21.97
C SER A 16 -27.28 -2.99 -20.58
N ALA A 17 -26.62 -4.11 -20.28
CA ALA A 17 -25.66 -4.14 -19.18
C ALA A 17 -24.48 -3.29 -19.63
N SER A 18 -24.58 -1.98 -19.38
CA SER A 18 -23.48 -1.06 -19.56
C SER A 18 -22.42 -1.44 -18.53
N SER A 19 -21.38 -2.17 -18.94
CA SER A 19 -20.17 -2.31 -18.14
C SER A 19 -19.55 -0.91 -18.04
N ALA A 20 -19.92 -0.17 -16.99
CA ALA A 20 -19.34 1.13 -16.69
C ALA A 20 -17.90 0.88 -16.25
N PHE A 21 -16.95 1.23 -17.11
CA PHE A 21 -15.54 1.24 -16.77
C PHE A 21 -15.30 2.49 -15.93
N ALA A 22 -15.26 2.33 -14.60
CA ALA A 22 -14.84 3.38 -13.70
C ALA A 22 -13.32 3.27 -13.50
N PHE A 23 -12.63 4.39 -13.65
CA PHE A 23 -11.26 4.56 -13.19
C PHE A 23 -11.22 5.79 -12.30
N ASP A 24 -10.44 5.72 -11.23
CA ASP A 24 -10.22 6.84 -10.31
C ASP A 24 -8.73 6.94 -10.05
N SER A 25 -8.23 8.16 -9.91
CA SER A 25 -6.83 8.39 -9.60
C SER A 25 -6.71 9.60 -8.69
N SER A 26 -6.00 9.41 -7.57
CA SER A 26 -5.59 10.47 -6.68
C SER A 26 -4.09 10.69 -6.76
N LEU A 27 -3.71 11.96 -6.66
CA LEU A 27 -2.34 12.39 -6.46
C LEU A 27 -2.18 12.75 -4.99
N GLU A 28 -1.22 12.12 -4.33
CA GLU A 28 -0.83 12.39 -2.97
C GLU A 28 0.58 12.97 -2.93
N GLY A 29 0.83 13.85 -1.97
CA GLY A 29 2.14 14.44 -1.79
C GLY A 29 2.39 14.77 -0.32
N ARG A 30 3.66 14.78 0.07
CA ARG A 30 4.09 15.16 1.40
C ARG A 30 5.43 15.87 1.33
N VAL A 31 5.54 16.97 2.07
CA VAL A 31 6.80 17.66 2.32
C VAL A 31 7.08 17.57 3.82
N LYS A 32 8.31 17.21 4.18
CA LYS A 32 8.78 17.16 5.56
C LYS A 32 10.11 17.91 5.64
N LEU A 33 10.20 18.81 6.61
CA LEU A 33 11.44 19.52 6.95
C LEU A 33 11.67 19.29 8.44
N GLY A 34 12.90 18.96 8.80
CA GLY A 34 13.29 18.68 10.17
C GLY A 34 14.68 19.23 10.47
N SER A 35 14.90 19.61 11.72
CA SER A 35 16.22 19.92 12.23
C SER A 35 16.29 19.50 13.68
N SER A 36 17.39 18.89 14.09
CA SER A 36 17.65 18.45 15.45
C SER A 36 19.02 18.93 15.89
N TYR A 37 19.13 19.29 17.17
CA TYR A 37 20.37 19.80 17.76
C TYR A 37 21.05 18.70 18.57
N ILE A 38 22.34 18.50 18.34
CA ILE A 38 23.17 17.54 19.06
C ILE A 38 24.04 18.32 20.05
N PHE A 39 23.88 18.00 21.34
CA PHE A 39 24.69 18.59 22.40
C PHE A 39 26.10 17.96 22.38
N ASP A 40 27.12 18.80 22.58
CA ASP A 40 28.52 18.41 22.71
C ASP A 40 29.08 17.64 21.49
N SER A 41 28.77 18.09 20.28
CA SER A 41 29.40 17.55 19.06
C SER A 41 30.91 17.73 19.13
N PRO A 42 31.72 16.74 18.70
CA PRO A 42 33.17 16.88 18.70
C PRO A 42 33.61 18.08 17.85
N ASN A 43 34.71 18.73 18.23
CA ASN A 43 35.22 19.88 17.47
C ASN A 43 35.46 19.52 16.00
N GLY A 44 34.86 20.29 15.09
CA GLY A 44 34.95 20.08 13.64
C GLY A 44 33.79 19.28 13.02
N PHE A 45 32.78 18.91 13.81
CA PHE A 45 31.52 18.33 13.34
C PHE A 45 30.38 19.34 13.49
N GLU A 46 29.32 19.18 12.71
CA GLU A 46 28.16 20.06 12.82
C GLU A 46 27.36 19.82 14.12
N ASP A 47 26.66 20.84 14.61
CA ASP A 47 25.80 20.72 15.80
C ASP A 47 24.32 20.49 15.46
N PHE A 48 23.96 20.68 14.19
CA PHE A 48 22.59 20.56 13.70
C PHE A 48 22.51 19.45 12.67
N ASP A 49 21.60 18.52 12.86
CA ASP A 49 21.22 17.52 11.88
C ASP A 49 19.92 17.97 11.21
N SER A 50 19.99 18.31 9.92
CA SER A 50 18.88 18.82 9.14
C SER A 50 18.40 17.80 8.11
N GLU A 51 17.09 17.74 7.88
CA GLU A 51 16.47 16.87 6.89
C GLU A 51 15.39 17.58 6.09
N ALA A 52 15.34 17.27 4.80
CA ALA A 52 14.27 17.64 3.90
C ALA A 52 13.82 16.42 3.11
N GLU A 53 12.51 16.21 3.02
CA GLU A 53 11.93 15.12 2.25
C GLU A 53 10.74 15.62 1.44
N LEU A 54 10.71 15.21 0.18
CA LEU A 54 9.58 15.33 -0.72
C LEU A 54 9.11 13.92 -1.11
N ARG A 55 7.84 13.62 -0.88
CA ARG A 55 7.19 12.40 -1.36
C ARG A 55 6.07 12.76 -2.30
N LEU A 56 5.98 12.03 -3.40
CA LEU A 56 4.90 12.10 -4.37
C LEU A 56 4.37 10.70 -4.63
N GLY A 57 3.05 10.56 -4.67
CA GLY A 57 2.37 9.30 -4.90
C GLY A 57 1.18 9.46 -5.82
N ILE A 58 0.95 8.48 -6.67
CA ILE A 58 -0.27 8.31 -7.43
C ILE A 58 -0.85 6.96 -7.06
N LEU A 59 -2.12 6.94 -6.73
CA LEU A 59 -2.85 5.72 -6.43
C LEU A 59 -4.24 5.82 -7.02
N GLY A 60 -4.88 4.68 -7.18
CA GLY A 60 -6.21 4.67 -7.72
C GLY A 60 -6.65 3.30 -8.20
N ASN A 61 -7.73 3.34 -8.96
CA ASN A 61 -8.31 2.20 -9.62
C ASN A 61 -8.04 2.29 -11.12
N ALA A 62 -7.36 1.29 -11.66
CA ALA A 62 -7.11 1.17 -13.09
C ALA A 62 -8.28 0.50 -13.82
N TRP A 63 -9.04 -0.34 -13.13
CA TRP A 63 -10.21 -1.03 -13.67
C TRP A 63 -11.14 -1.50 -12.54
N GLU A 64 -12.43 -1.25 -12.69
CA GLU A 64 -13.47 -1.78 -11.81
C GLU A 64 -14.67 -2.24 -12.64
N ASN A 65 -15.18 -3.43 -12.32
CA ASN A 65 -16.47 -3.93 -12.78
C ASN A 65 -17.23 -4.54 -11.58
N ASP A 66 -18.40 -5.15 -11.82
CA ASP A 66 -19.24 -5.72 -10.75
C ASP A 66 -18.59 -6.86 -9.95
N VAL A 67 -17.48 -7.40 -10.45
CA VAL A 67 -16.80 -8.60 -9.94
C VAL A 67 -15.38 -8.21 -9.54
N TRP A 68 -14.53 -7.85 -10.49
CA TRP A 68 -13.12 -7.53 -10.32
C TRP A 68 -12.83 -6.04 -10.22
N ARG A 69 -11.87 -5.71 -9.35
CA ARG A 69 -11.27 -4.40 -9.18
C ARG A 69 -9.74 -4.50 -9.19
N LEU A 70 -9.08 -3.73 -10.05
CA LEU A 70 -7.62 -3.59 -10.14
C LEU A 70 -7.19 -2.21 -9.62
N ASP A 71 -6.52 -2.20 -8.48
CA ASP A 71 -6.00 -0.99 -7.85
C ASP A 71 -4.48 -0.94 -7.93
N TYR A 72 -3.93 0.27 -7.89
CA TYR A 72 -2.50 0.52 -7.95
C TYR A 72 -2.08 1.65 -7.02
N GLU A 73 -0.82 1.62 -6.60
CA GLU A 73 -0.14 2.72 -5.92
C GLU A 73 1.31 2.76 -6.38
N LEU A 74 1.78 3.95 -6.75
CA LEU A 74 3.16 4.25 -7.11
C LEU A 74 3.56 5.52 -6.37
N SER A 75 4.51 5.42 -5.44
CA SER A 75 5.00 6.52 -4.64
C SER A 75 6.53 6.50 -4.59
N ALA A 76 7.13 7.67 -4.76
CA ALA A 76 8.56 7.89 -4.66
C ALA A 76 8.85 8.99 -3.63
N ASP A 77 9.99 8.85 -2.93
CA ASP A 77 10.51 9.90 -2.07
C ASP A 77 11.90 10.35 -2.53
N ALA A 78 12.17 11.63 -2.30
CA ALA A 78 13.46 12.27 -2.46
C ALA A 78 13.80 12.93 -1.13
N LYS A 79 14.91 12.50 -0.54
CA LYS A 79 15.40 12.93 0.77
C LYS A 79 16.74 13.62 0.60
N GLN A 80 16.90 14.71 1.32
CA GLN A 80 18.15 15.42 1.51
C GLN A 80 18.41 15.52 3.01
N ALA A 81 19.62 15.19 3.42
CA ALA A 81 20.07 15.22 4.79
C ALA A 81 21.40 15.97 4.88
N ASP A 82 21.62 16.65 5.99
CA ASP A 82 22.89 17.32 6.30
C ASP A 82 23.16 17.27 7.81
N GLY A 83 24.43 17.30 8.19
CA GLY A 83 24.87 17.26 9.59
C GLY A 83 25.40 15.92 10.10
N PRO A 84 25.45 15.71 11.43
CA PRO A 84 26.27 14.66 12.04
C PRO A 84 25.90 13.22 11.66
N SER A 85 24.64 12.95 11.31
CA SER A 85 24.21 11.62 10.82
C SER A 85 24.80 11.28 9.45
N VAL A 86 25.01 12.29 8.59
CA VAL A 86 25.67 12.13 7.29
C VAL A 86 27.17 11.98 7.48
N GLU A 87 27.78 12.82 8.33
CA GLU A 87 29.22 12.76 8.63
C GLU A 87 29.64 11.40 9.23
N SER A 88 28.78 10.81 10.06
CA SER A 88 28.99 9.49 10.66
C SER A 88 28.62 8.32 9.73
N ARG A 89 28.16 8.59 8.50
CA ARG A 89 27.68 7.60 7.50
C ARG A 89 26.51 6.73 8.00
N LEU A 90 25.76 7.23 8.97
CA LEU A 90 24.53 6.60 9.43
C LEU A 90 23.36 6.89 8.48
N ARG A 91 23.45 7.98 7.71
CA ARG A 91 22.46 8.39 6.70
C ARG A 91 23.17 8.87 5.43
N GLU A 92 22.55 8.67 4.29
CA GLU A 92 23.03 9.24 3.02
C GLU A 92 22.57 10.70 2.90
N GLU A 93 23.42 11.54 2.30
CA GLU A 93 23.16 12.97 2.07
C GLU A 93 21.97 13.16 1.13
N THR A 94 21.91 12.40 0.03
CA THR A 94 20.80 12.42 -0.92
C THR A 94 20.34 11.00 -1.20
N ASP A 95 19.08 10.72 -0.96
CA ASP A 95 18.47 9.40 -1.19
C ASP A 95 17.17 9.56 -1.99
N ILE A 96 17.06 8.86 -3.12
CA ILE A 96 15.87 8.87 -3.98
C ILE A 96 15.48 7.43 -4.24
N ASP A 97 14.31 7.02 -3.73
CA ASP A 97 13.82 5.64 -3.88
C ASP A 97 12.30 5.61 -4.13
N PHE A 98 11.84 4.49 -4.69
CA PHE A 98 10.42 4.15 -4.72
C PHE A 98 9.97 3.73 -3.33
N PHE A 99 9.28 4.64 -2.65
CA PHE A 99 8.69 4.39 -1.35
C PHE A 99 7.67 3.23 -1.40
N ARG A 100 6.76 3.22 -2.38
CA ARG A 100 5.74 2.16 -2.55
C ARG A 100 5.39 1.95 -4.01
N ALA A 101 5.17 0.69 -4.38
CA ALA A 101 4.82 0.31 -5.74
C ALA A 101 4.07 -1.02 -5.70
N TRP A 102 2.75 -1.01 -5.71
CA TRP A 102 1.96 -2.24 -5.63
C TRP A 102 0.75 -2.22 -6.55
N LEU A 103 0.32 -3.43 -6.93
CA LEU A 103 -0.92 -3.70 -7.66
C LEU A 103 -1.79 -4.63 -6.83
N ARG A 104 -3.11 -4.41 -6.83
CA ARG A 104 -4.10 -5.22 -6.12
C ARG A 104 -5.21 -5.64 -7.08
N LEU A 105 -5.50 -6.94 -7.16
CA LEU A 105 -6.76 -7.43 -7.73
C LEU A 105 -7.68 -7.87 -6.58
N ASP A 106 -8.95 -7.50 -6.68
CA ASP A 106 -9.98 -7.73 -5.65
C ASP A 106 -11.29 -8.16 -6.32
N ASN A 107 -11.92 -9.21 -5.80
CA ASN A 107 -13.24 -9.68 -6.23
C ASN A 107 -14.22 -9.89 -5.06
N GLY A 108 -14.02 -9.18 -3.94
CA GLY A 108 -14.80 -9.38 -2.72
C GLY A 108 -14.37 -10.63 -1.94
N ASP A 109 -14.49 -11.81 -2.55
CA ASP A 109 -14.14 -13.11 -1.96
C ASP A 109 -12.63 -13.37 -1.99
N PHE A 110 -11.92 -12.75 -2.93
CA PHE A 110 -10.48 -12.92 -3.10
C PHE A 110 -9.78 -11.59 -3.33
N LYS A 111 -8.67 -11.39 -2.62
CA LYS A 111 -7.79 -10.24 -2.78
C LYS A 111 -6.37 -10.70 -2.95
N ILE A 112 -5.68 -10.17 -3.95
CA ILE A 112 -4.29 -10.48 -4.24
C ILE A 112 -3.56 -9.17 -4.46
N ARG A 113 -2.42 -8.98 -3.79
CA ARG A 113 -1.62 -7.77 -3.88
C ARG A 113 -0.14 -8.13 -4.03
N GLY A 114 0.50 -7.57 -5.05
CA GLY A 114 1.92 -7.77 -5.33
C GLY A 114 2.67 -6.45 -5.44
N GLY A 115 3.94 -6.46 -5.03
CA GLY A 115 4.85 -5.32 -5.13
C GLY A 115 5.31 -4.82 -3.75
N ARG A 116 5.91 -3.63 -3.73
CA ARG A 116 6.35 -2.95 -2.51
C ARG A 116 5.16 -2.43 -1.73
N GLN A 117 4.81 -3.13 -0.66
CA GLN A 117 3.62 -2.85 0.13
C GLN A 117 3.92 -2.88 1.62
N LYS A 118 3.10 -2.17 2.38
CA LYS A 118 3.11 -2.29 3.84
C LYS A 118 2.29 -3.51 4.25
N ILE A 119 2.93 -4.52 4.84
CA ILE A 119 2.26 -5.70 5.39
C ILE A 119 2.07 -5.49 6.89
N LEU A 120 0.82 -5.41 7.32
CA LEU A 120 0.43 -5.25 8.72
C LEU A 120 -0.50 -6.36 9.13
N PHE A 121 -0.11 -7.09 10.17
CA PHE A 121 -0.96 -8.12 10.77
C PHE A 121 -1.59 -7.57 12.06
N GLY A 122 -2.92 -7.68 12.16
CA GLY A 122 -3.72 -7.29 13.33
C GLY A 122 -4.26 -5.84 13.30
N SER A 123 -5.29 -5.60 14.11
CA SER A 123 -5.99 -4.32 14.28
C SER A 123 -5.44 -3.44 15.42
N GLY A 124 -4.39 -3.88 16.12
CA GLY A 124 -3.91 -3.23 17.34
C GLY A 124 -3.08 -1.97 17.11
N THR A 125 -3.57 -0.82 17.58
CA THR A 125 -2.88 0.50 17.54
C THR A 125 -1.72 0.61 18.54
N ILE A 126 -1.70 -0.15 19.64
CA ILE A 126 -0.78 0.08 20.78
C ILE A 126 0.36 -0.95 20.88
N TYR A 127 0.11 -2.21 20.53
CA TYR A 127 1.14 -3.22 20.33
C TYR A 127 0.93 -3.82 18.94
N ARG A 128 1.72 -3.38 17.95
CA ARG A 128 1.78 -3.95 16.60
C ARG A 128 2.84 -5.05 16.63
N PRO A 129 2.53 -6.29 17.02
CA PRO A 129 3.55 -7.30 17.36
C PRO A 129 4.18 -7.92 16.11
N LEU A 130 3.70 -7.57 14.92
CA LEU A 130 3.93 -8.34 13.69
C LEU A 130 4.36 -7.46 12.50
N GLY A 131 4.89 -6.27 12.73
CA GLY A 131 5.63 -5.52 11.70
C GLY A 131 6.97 -6.17 11.33
N LEU A 132 7.09 -7.50 11.41
CA LEU A 132 8.33 -8.29 11.29
C LEU A 132 9.04 -8.08 9.94
N PHE A 133 8.30 -7.69 8.92
CA PHE A 133 8.80 -7.56 7.55
C PHE A 133 9.02 -6.11 7.13
N ASP A 134 8.50 -5.15 7.88
CA ASP A 134 8.51 -3.75 7.49
C ASP A 134 9.87 -3.12 7.84
N THR A 135 10.58 -2.60 6.84
CA THR A 135 11.86 -1.91 7.11
C THR A 135 11.54 -0.55 7.73
N ARG A 136 11.90 -0.39 8.99
CA ARG A 136 11.80 0.88 9.71
C ARG A 136 13.11 1.63 9.59
N ASP A 137 13.02 2.85 9.12
CA ASP A 137 14.09 3.83 9.30
C ASP A 137 13.94 4.43 10.71
N VAL A 138 14.95 4.25 11.54
CA VAL A 138 15.00 4.75 12.93
C VAL A 138 15.89 5.99 13.05
N THR A 139 16.49 6.43 11.95
CA THR A 139 17.48 7.52 11.93
C THR A 139 16.87 8.90 11.67
N GLY A 140 15.62 8.96 11.20
CA GLY A 140 14.90 10.22 10.98
C GLY A 140 14.11 10.70 12.21
N VAL A 141 13.75 11.99 12.24
CA VAL A 141 12.93 12.62 13.31
C VAL A 141 11.59 11.91 13.52
N VAL A 142 11.09 11.21 12.49
CA VAL A 142 9.89 10.36 12.55
C VAL A 142 10.22 8.99 11.97
N PRO A 143 10.03 7.89 12.71
CA PRO A 143 10.28 6.56 12.19
C PRO A 143 9.33 6.22 11.05
N GLU A 144 9.89 5.90 9.88
CA GLU A 144 9.11 5.59 8.69
C GLU A 144 9.21 4.13 8.30
N THR A 145 8.09 3.59 7.82
CA THR A 145 7.99 2.24 7.30
C THR A 145 8.04 2.27 5.78
N ARG A 146 9.15 1.80 5.20
CA ARG A 146 9.37 1.71 3.74
C ARG A 146 8.55 0.61 3.07
N GLY A 147 7.92 -0.27 3.84
CA GLY A 147 7.22 -1.44 3.31
C GLY A 147 8.20 -2.53 2.89
N ILE A 148 7.66 -3.57 2.25
CA ILE A 148 8.45 -4.67 1.74
C ILE A 148 7.93 -5.13 0.39
N ASP A 149 8.86 -5.49 -0.50
CA ASP A 149 8.54 -6.16 -1.75
C ASP A 149 7.97 -7.52 -1.44
N GLY A 150 6.73 -7.79 -1.85
CA GLY A 150 6.10 -9.04 -1.48
C GLY A 150 4.80 -9.29 -2.20
N PHE A 151 4.35 -10.52 -2.06
CA PHE A 151 3.08 -10.98 -2.55
C PHE A 151 2.20 -11.37 -1.38
N ARG A 152 0.92 -10.99 -1.45
CA ARG A 152 -0.07 -11.28 -0.43
C ARG A 152 -1.38 -11.70 -1.09
N SER A 153 -1.98 -12.76 -0.58
CA SER A 153 -3.29 -13.24 -1.01
C SER A 153 -4.20 -13.41 0.19
N THR A 154 -5.45 -12.99 0.08
CA THR A 154 -6.48 -13.10 1.11
C THR A 154 -7.72 -13.71 0.50
N TRP A 155 -8.15 -14.85 1.05
CA TRP A 155 -9.41 -15.50 0.74
C TRP A 155 -10.41 -15.21 1.85
N PHE A 156 -11.55 -14.63 1.52
CA PHE A 156 -12.66 -14.41 2.44
C PHE A 156 -13.60 -15.61 2.34
N LEU A 157 -13.69 -16.40 3.41
CA LEU A 157 -14.55 -17.58 3.47
C LEU A 157 -15.97 -17.20 3.89
N SER A 158 -16.10 -16.12 4.65
CA SER A 158 -17.36 -15.51 5.05
C SER A 158 -17.14 -14.02 5.33
N PRO A 159 -18.19 -13.21 5.59
CA PRO A 159 -18.05 -11.80 5.94
C PRO A 159 -17.16 -11.53 7.15
N SER A 160 -16.93 -12.54 7.98
CA SER A 160 -16.17 -12.44 9.23
C SER A 160 -15.04 -13.47 9.36
N SER A 161 -14.77 -14.25 8.30
CA SER A 161 -13.72 -15.27 8.29
C SER A 161 -12.83 -15.12 7.05
N PHE A 162 -11.52 -15.16 7.24
CA PHE A 162 -10.56 -15.05 6.15
C PHE A 162 -9.34 -15.95 6.37
N LEU A 163 -8.68 -16.27 5.26
CA LEU A 163 -7.36 -16.90 5.21
C LEU A 163 -6.44 -16.02 4.37
N GLU A 164 -5.41 -15.48 5.00
CA GLU A 164 -4.37 -14.63 4.40
C GLU A 164 -3.06 -15.40 4.30
N GLY A 165 -2.36 -15.25 3.18
CA GLY A 165 -1.04 -15.78 2.96
C GLY A 165 -0.12 -14.73 2.37
N TRP A 166 1.17 -14.85 2.64
CA TRP A 166 2.19 -13.95 2.11
C TRP A 166 3.47 -14.68 1.71
N LEU A 167 4.18 -14.06 0.78
CA LEU A 167 5.50 -14.44 0.29
C LEU A 167 6.34 -13.18 0.21
N VAL A 168 7.47 -13.19 0.90
CA VAL A 168 8.34 -12.03 1.08
C VAL A 168 9.79 -12.49 0.93
N PRO A 169 10.63 -11.83 0.12
CA PRO A 169 12.04 -12.15 0.04
C PRO A 169 12.73 -11.82 1.37
N ALA A 170 13.50 -12.76 1.87
CA ALA A 170 14.39 -12.54 2.99
C ALA A 170 15.59 -11.71 2.53
N LYS A 171 16.17 -10.93 3.45
CA LYS A 171 17.41 -10.18 3.19
C LYS A 171 18.64 -11.08 2.96
N LYS A 172 18.56 -12.38 3.24
CA LYS A 172 19.67 -13.33 3.17
C LYS A 172 19.47 -14.35 2.05
N ASP A 173 20.46 -14.43 1.16
CA ASP A 173 20.68 -15.51 0.17
C ASP A 173 19.46 -15.87 -0.70
N GLY A 174 18.64 -14.87 -1.07
CA GLY A 174 17.45 -15.10 -1.92
C GLY A 174 16.40 -16.03 -1.30
N SER A 175 16.47 -16.28 0.01
CA SER A 175 15.48 -17.08 0.73
C SER A 175 14.12 -16.39 0.70
N ILE A 176 13.04 -17.15 0.76
CA ILE A 176 11.67 -16.61 0.79
C ILE A 176 11.05 -16.93 2.15
N ILE A 177 10.50 -15.91 2.80
CA ILE A 177 9.69 -16.04 3.99
C ILE A 177 8.24 -16.15 3.54
N THR A 178 7.60 -17.25 3.92
CA THR A 178 6.18 -17.46 3.71
C THR A 178 5.45 -17.57 5.04
N GLY A 179 4.18 -17.20 5.05
CA GLY A 179 3.31 -17.42 6.19
C GLY A 179 1.86 -17.44 5.79
N LEU A 180 1.05 -18.01 6.67
CA LEU A 180 -0.40 -18.08 6.56
C LEU A 180 -1.01 -17.62 7.89
N ARG A 181 -2.14 -16.93 7.81
CA ARG A 181 -2.94 -16.49 8.94
C ARG A 181 -4.40 -16.66 8.59
N GLY A 182 -5.15 -17.37 9.42
CA GLY A 182 -6.61 -17.45 9.30
C GLY A 182 -7.28 -16.88 10.54
N GLU A 183 -8.40 -16.20 10.34
CA GLU A 183 -9.34 -15.86 11.40
C GLU A 183 -10.71 -16.39 11.01
N SER A 184 -11.40 -17.00 11.96
CA SER A 184 -12.75 -17.49 11.77
C SER A 184 -13.54 -17.38 13.05
N LEU A 185 -14.81 -16.99 12.93
CA LEU A 185 -15.76 -17.03 14.02
C LEU A 185 -16.23 -18.47 14.21
N ILE A 186 -15.94 -19.01 15.39
CA ILE A 186 -16.40 -20.34 15.80
C ILE A 186 -17.59 -20.13 16.74
N GLY A 187 -18.80 -20.17 16.18
CA GLY A 187 -20.07 -20.03 16.90
C GLY A 187 -20.89 -18.79 16.49
N ASP A 188 -22.21 -18.93 16.56
CA ASP A 188 -23.15 -17.81 16.40
C ASP A 188 -23.14 -16.94 17.68
N ILE A 189 -23.19 -15.63 17.52
CA ILE A 189 -23.36 -14.65 18.62
C ILE A 189 -24.82 -14.61 19.05
#